data_AF-A0A9D0DHW4-F1
#
_entry.id   AF-A0A9D0DHW4-F1
#
_cell.length_a   1.000
_cell.length_b   1.000
_cell.length_c   1.000
_cell.angle_alpha   90.00
_cell.angle_beta   90.00
_cell.angle_gamma   90.00
#
_symmetry.space_group_name_H-M   'P 1'
#
loop_
_entity.id
_entity.type
_entity.pdbx_description
1 polymer ?
#
loop_
_entity_poly.entity_id
_entity_poly.type
_entity_poly.pdbx_seq_one_letter_code
_entity_poly.pdbx_strand_id
1 'polypeptide(L)'
;MFSQFFDHTLSVKQIDINQLRKRFDLAMTKKLAVIKLPPTFWMQDPKINPRVDHLLWAALLLDDMERASLAASALAVEHEEQQKKKSTQDQLELAGALDNSLDDFFQLIPGEENKTLRQHIHRLVERIKP
;
A
#
# COMPACT_ATOMS: atom_id res chain seq x y z
N MET A 1 0.60 13.66 5.64
CA MET A 1 -0.33 13.36 6.74
C MET A 1 -0.85 11.92 6.69
N PHE A 2 -1.25 11.37 5.54
CA PHE A 2 -1.57 9.92 5.43
C PHE A 2 -0.29 9.06 5.52
N SER A 3 0.67 9.26 4.60
CA SER A 3 1.88 8.44 4.59
C SER A 3 2.70 8.53 5.88
N GLN A 4 2.68 9.70 6.54
CA GLN A 4 3.30 9.93 7.85
C GLN A 4 2.81 9.03 8.97
N PHE A 5 1.65 8.40 8.81
CA PHE A 5 1.15 7.38 9.72
C PHE A 5 2.10 6.17 9.81
N PHE A 6 2.82 5.86 8.74
CA PHE A 6 3.71 4.71 8.63
C PHE A 6 5.20 5.05 8.81
N ASP A 7 5.55 6.32 9.05
CA ASP A 7 6.95 6.74 9.22
C ASP A 7 7.55 6.28 10.57
N HIS A 8 6.76 5.66 11.43
CA HIS A 8 7.16 5.19 12.77
C HIS A 8 6.76 3.72 12.96
N THR A 9 7.47 3.04 13.86
CA THR A 9 7.14 1.66 14.26
C THR A 9 5.70 1.55 14.75
N LEU A 10 4.93 0.63 14.17
CA LEU A 10 3.52 0.44 14.47
C LEU A 10 3.34 -0.60 15.58
N SER A 11 2.66 -0.23 16.66
CA SER A 11 2.11 -1.20 17.63
C SER A 11 0.60 -1.32 17.43
N VAL A 12 0.09 -2.55 17.35
CA VAL A 12 -1.35 -2.83 17.13
C VAL A 12 -2.23 -2.16 18.19
N LYS A 13 -1.72 -2.02 19.42
CA LYS A 13 -2.44 -1.38 20.53
C LYS A 13 -2.66 0.13 20.34
N GLN A 14 -1.96 0.76 19.39
CA GLN A 14 -2.00 2.21 19.16
C GLN A 14 -2.78 2.60 17.89
N ILE A 15 -3.27 1.62 17.12
CA ILE A 15 -3.97 1.89 15.87
C ILE A 15 -5.45 2.16 16.16
N ASP A 16 -5.86 3.42 16.00
CA ASP A 16 -7.29 3.77 15.92
C ASP A 16 -7.83 3.37 14.54
N ILE A 17 -8.52 2.24 14.49
CA ILE A 17 -9.09 1.64 13.28
C ILE A 17 -10.10 2.58 12.59
N ASN A 18 -10.90 3.34 13.35
CA ASN A 18 -11.88 4.26 12.78
C ASN A 18 -11.19 5.45 12.12
N GLN A 19 -10.14 5.97 12.76
CA GLN A 19 -9.35 7.04 12.19
C GLN A 19 -8.57 6.56 10.96
N LEU A 20 -8.00 5.36 11.00
CA LEU A 20 -7.30 4.74 9.86
C LEU A 20 -8.23 4.58 8.66
N ARG A 21 -9.47 4.08 8.87
CA ARG A 21 -10.47 3.93 7.80
C ARG A 21 -10.80 5.25 7.12
N LYS A 22 -11.10 6.30 7.90
CA LYS A 22 -11.38 7.65 7.36
C LYS A 22 -10.21 8.21 6.56
N ARG A 23 -8.99 8.05 7.09
CA ARG A 23 -7.75 8.51 6.44
C ARG A 23 -7.48 7.74 5.15
N PHE A 24 -7.73 6.43 5.15
CA PHE A 24 -7.62 5.58 3.96
C PHE A 24 -8.57 6.03 2.85
N ASP A 25 -9.87 6.19 3.15
CA ASP A 25 -10.86 6.52 2.11
C ASP A 25 -10.51 7.84 1.40
N LEU A 26 -10.06 8.85 2.17
CA LEU A 26 -9.60 10.13 1.61
C LEU A 26 -8.33 9.97 0.77
N ALA A 27 -7.35 9.22 1.26
CA ALA A 27 -6.08 9.01 0.57
C ALA A 27 -6.25 8.17 -0.71
N MET A 28 -7.07 7.13 -0.67
CA MET A 28 -7.41 6.32 -1.83
C MET A 28 -8.14 7.13 -2.90
N THR A 29 -9.11 7.97 -2.50
CA THR A 29 -9.78 8.90 -3.42
C THR A 29 -8.77 9.79 -4.16
N LYS A 30 -7.80 10.36 -3.44
CA LYS A 30 -6.72 11.17 -4.05
C LYS A 30 -5.85 10.35 -5.00
N LYS A 31 -5.44 9.14 -4.58
CA LYS A 31 -4.63 8.23 -5.39
C LYS A 31 -5.31 7.90 -6.72
N LEU A 32 -6.59 7.53 -6.69
CA LEU A 32 -7.36 7.21 -7.89
C LEU A 32 -7.54 8.44 -8.79
N ALA A 33 -7.71 9.63 -8.22
CA ALA A 33 -7.76 10.87 -8.99
C ALA A 33 -6.43 11.12 -9.73
N VAL A 34 -5.28 10.87 -9.09
CA VAL A 34 -3.97 11.00 -9.73
C VAL A 34 -3.78 9.95 -10.83
N ILE A 35 -4.12 8.68 -10.58
CA ILE A 35 -3.98 7.59 -11.57
C ILE A 35 -4.78 7.88 -12.85
N LYS A 36 -5.91 8.59 -12.75
CA LYS A 36 -6.72 9.00 -13.92
C LYS A 36 -6.07 10.09 -14.78
N LEU A 37 -5.06 10.80 -14.27
CA LEU A 37 -4.32 11.80 -15.03
C LEU A 37 -3.24 11.12 -15.88
N PRO A 38 -2.80 11.74 -16.99
CA PRO A 38 -1.64 11.25 -17.71
C PRO A 38 -0.40 11.16 -16.80
N PRO A 39 0.48 10.14 -16.94
CA PRO A 39 1.63 9.92 -16.05
C PRO A 39 2.62 11.08 -15.94
N THR A 40 2.60 12.02 -16.88
CA THR A 40 3.41 13.26 -16.85
C THR A 40 2.91 14.26 -15.82
N PHE A 41 1.65 14.17 -15.39
CA PHE A 41 1.03 15.02 -14.38
C PHE A 41 0.97 14.35 -12.99
N TRP A 42 1.54 13.17 -12.83
CA TRP A 42 1.58 12.49 -11.54
C TRP A 42 2.50 13.23 -10.59
N MET A 43 1.87 13.91 -9.64
CA MET A 43 2.57 14.68 -8.60
C MET A 43 3.38 13.75 -7.70
N GLN A 44 4.56 14.21 -7.28
CA GLN A 44 5.45 13.47 -6.38
C GLN A 44 5.17 13.76 -4.90
N ASP A 45 4.40 14.81 -4.58
CA ASP A 45 4.06 15.16 -3.19
C ASP A 45 3.10 14.10 -2.58
N PRO A 46 3.51 13.37 -1.53
CA PRO A 46 2.68 12.35 -0.87
C PRO A 46 1.40 12.88 -0.21
N LYS A 47 1.25 14.20 -0.03
CA LYS A 47 0.01 14.84 0.45
C LYS A 47 -1.07 14.86 -0.63
N ILE A 48 -0.66 14.84 -1.90
CA ILE A 48 -1.53 14.94 -3.06
C ILE A 48 -1.61 13.61 -3.80
N ASN A 49 -0.48 12.91 -3.96
CA ASN A 49 -0.39 11.55 -4.48
C ASN A 49 0.11 10.59 -3.40
N PRO A 50 -0.77 10.04 -2.54
CA PRO A 50 -0.38 9.13 -1.48
C PRO A 50 0.36 7.91 -2.05
N ARG A 51 1.40 7.47 -1.33
CA ARG A 51 2.12 6.25 -1.70
C ARG A 51 1.20 5.04 -1.63
N VAL A 52 1.28 4.19 -2.65
CA VAL A 52 0.32 3.09 -2.84
C VAL A 52 0.59 1.89 -1.95
N ASP A 53 1.85 1.67 -1.59
CA ASP A 53 2.28 0.74 -0.54
C ASP A 53 1.61 1.07 0.80
N HIS A 54 1.64 2.33 1.24
CA HIS A 54 1.01 2.74 2.50
C HIS A 54 -0.52 2.56 2.46
N LEU A 55 -1.15 2.70 1.28
CA LEU A 55 -2.58 2.41 1.09
C LEU A 55 -2.83 0.90 1.23
N LEU A 56 -2.00 0.07 0.61
CA LEU A 56 -2.09 -1.38 0.74
C LEU A 56 -1.94 -1.82 2.20
N TRP A 57 -0.92 -1.31 2.91
CA TRP A 57 -0.69 -1.62 4.32
C TRP A 57 -1.88 -1.23 5.20
N ALA A 58 -2.44 -0.04 4.97
CA ALA A 58 -3.64 0.41 5.67
C ALA A 58 -4.83 -0.51 5.41
N ALA A 59 -5.06 -0.95 4.17
CA ALA A 59 -6.15 -1.86 3.84
C ALA A 59 -5.98 -3.23 4.51
N LEU A 60 -4.75 -3.74 4.57
CA LEU A 60 -4.42 -5.00 5.27
C LEU A 60 -4.64 -4.88 6.79
N LEU A 61 -4.29 -3.75 7.40
CA LEU A 61 -4.56 -3.47 8.82
C LEU A 61 -6.05 -3.33 9.13
N LEU A 62 -6.83 -2.84 8.16
CA LEU A 62 -8.28 -2.73 8.28
C LEU A 62 -9.00 -4.07 8.08
N ASP A 63 -8.27 -5.14 7.74
CA ASP A 63 -8.80 -6.46 7.38
C ASP A 63 -9.89 -6.39 6.30
N ASP A 64 -9.69 -5.49 5.34
CA ASP A 64 -10.71 -5.13 4.35
C ASP A 64 -10.26 -5.51 2.95
N MET A 65 -10.76 -6.65 2.48
CA MET A 65 -10.33 -7.26 1.22
C MET A 65 -10.68 -6.43 -0.01
N GLU A 66 -11.80 -5.72 0.00
CA GLU A 66 -12.16 -4.83 -1.12
C GLU A 66 -11.19 -3.66 -1.21
N ARG A 67 -10.88 -3.05 -0.06
CA ARG A 67 -9.89 -1.98 0.03
C ARG A 67 -8.49 -2.47 -0.34
N ALA A 68 -8.12 -3.70 0.04
CA ALA A 68 -6.83 -4.29 -0.26
C ALA A 68 -6.69 -4.59 -1.76
N SER A 69 -7.72 -5.16 -2.37
CA SER A 69 -7.77 -5.39 -3.82
C SER A 69 -7.71 -4.10 -4.62
N LEU A 70 -8.38 -3.03 -4.16
CA LEU A 70 -8.31 -1.72 -4.79
C LEU A 70 -6.90 -1.11 -4.68
N ALA A 71 -6.25 -1.22 -3.53
CA ALA A 71 -4.88 -0.76 -3.34
C ALA A 71 -3.87 -1.55 -4.18
N ALA A 72 -4.04 -2.87 -4.28
CA ALA A 72 -3.24 -3.72 -5.17
C ALA A 72 -3.43 -3.35 -6.65
N SER A 73 -4.66 -3.05 -7.05
CA SER A 73 -4.96 -2.57 -8.42
C SER A 73 -4.29 -1.23 -8.70
N ALA A 74 -4.31 -0.30 -7.73
CA ALA A 74 -3.59 0.97 -7.85
C ALA A 74 -2.07 0.75 -7.94
N LEU A 75 -1.51 -0.20 -7.18
CA LEU A 75 -0.10 -0.57 -7.22
C LEU A 75 0.28 -1.13 -8.59
N ALA A 76 -0.56 -1.99 -9.16
CA ALA A 76 -0.37 -2.56 -10.50
C ALA A 76 -0.29 -1.47 -11.57
N VAL A 77 -1.21 -0.49 -11.53
CA VAL A 77 -1.21 0.62 -12.50
C VAL A 77 0.05 1.48 -12.35
N GLU A 78 0.46 1.84 -11.12
CA GLU A 78 1.68 2.62 -10.93
C GLU A 78 2.93 1.87 -11.41
N HIS A 79 2.97 0.58 -11.15
CA HIS A 79 4.07 -0.28 -11.53
C HIS A 79 4.18 -0.41 -13.05
N GLU A 80 3.06 -0.65 -13.76
CA GLU A 80 3.03 -0.70 -15.22
C GLU A 80 3.53 0.61 -15.86
N GLU A 81 3.09 1.76 -15.32
CA GLU A 81 3.53 3.07 -15.82
C GLU A 81 5.01 3.37 -15.51
N GLN A 82 5.54 2.86 -14.40
CA GLN A 82 6.98 2.94 -14.11
C GLN A 82 7.81 2.06 -15.03
N GLN A 83 7.33 0.86 -15.37
CA GLN A 83 7.99 -0.04 -16.31
C GLN A 83 8.00 0.53 -17.73
N LYS A 84 6.91 1.16 -18.20
CA LYS A 84 6.90 1.86 -19.50
C LYS A 84 7.99 2.93 -19.60
N LYS A 85 8.39 3.55 -18.48
CA LYS A 85 9.45 4.55 -18.41
C LYS A 85 10.87 3.94 -18.32
N LYS A 86 11.01 2.71 -17.81
CA LYS A 86 12.29 2.00 -17.68
C LYS A 86 12.42 0.97 -18.80
N SER A 87 13.18 1.31 -19.84
CA SER A 87 13.49 0.42 -20.96
C SER A 87 14.01 -0.95 -20.50
N THR A 88 13.19 -1.99 -20.71
CA THR A 88 13.40 -3.45 -20.86
C THR A 88 14.30 -4.24 -19.88
N GLN A 89 15.08 -3.62 -18.99
CA GLN A 89 16.12 -4.35 -18.23
C GLN A 89 15.78 -4.70 -16.77
N ASP A 90 14.76 -4.07 -16.17
CA ASP A 90 14.27 -4.40 -14.82
C ASP A 90 12.76 -4.70 -14.84
N GLN A 91 12.39 -5.85 -15.42
CA GLN A 91 11.04 -6.39 -15.23
C GLN A 91 10.94 -6.99 -13.83
N LEU A 92 10.72 -6.17 -12.82
CA LEU A 92 10.15 -6.68 -11.57
C LEU A 92 8.72 -7.13 -11.88
N GLU A 93 8.35 -8.36 -11.54
CA GLU A 93 6.95 -8.79 -11.70
C GLU A 93 6.07 -8.09 -10.65
N LEU A 94 4.78 -7.87 -10.97
CA LEU A 94 3.82 -7.27 -10.03
C LEU A 94 3.79 -8.02 -8.69
N ALA A 95 3.92 -9.35 -8.72
CA ALA A 95 4.06 -10.18 -7.54
C ALA A 95 5.27 -9.79 -6.67
N GLY A 96 6.42 -9.52 -7.29
CA GLY A 96 7.61 -9.04 -6.60
C GLY A 96 7.45 -7.63 -6.02
N ALA A 97 6.73 -6.74 -6.71
CA ALA A 97 6.42 -5.41 -6.17
C ALA A 97 5.50 -5.49 -4.94
N LEU A 98 4.55 -6.43 -4.95
CA LEU A 98 3.69 -6.71 -3.80
C LEU A 98 4.49 -7.30 -2.64
N ASP A 99 5.34 -8.31 -2.89
CA ASP A 99 6.16 -8.95 -1.87
C ASP A 99 7.14 -7.95 -1.23
N ASN A 100 7.82 -7.10 -2.03
CA ASN A 100 8.69 -6.04 -1.51
C ASN A 100 7.93 -5.07 -0.59
N SER A 101 6.72 -4.67 -1.00
CA SER A 101 5.86 -3.80 -0.18
C SER A 101 5.51 -4.44 1.16
N LEU A 102 5.34 -5.76 1.20
CA LEU A 102 5.03 -6.49 2.43
C LEU A 102 6.25 -6.67 3.33
N ASP A 103 7.43 -6.88 2.75
CA ASP A 103 8.67 -6.93 3.49
C ASP A 103 8.94 -5.59 4.19
N ASP A 104 8.77 -4.48 3.47
CA ASP A 104 8.86 -3.12 4.03
C ASP A 104 7.83 -2.94 5.15
N PHE A 105 6.59 -3.41 4.95
CA PHE A 105 5.56 -3.32 5.97
C PHE A 105 5.89 -4.12 7.23
N PHE A 106 6.43 -5.32 7.07
CA PHE A 106 6.82 -6.17 8.18
C PHE A 106 8.03 -5.63 8.93
N GLN A 107 8.91 -4.84 8.31
CA GLN A 107 9.97 -4.13 9.05
C GLN A 107 9.38 -3.09 10.03
N LEU A 108 8.21 -2.51 9.72
CA LEU A 108 7.55 -1.51 10.57
C LEU A 108 6.75 -2.11 11.74
N ILE A 109 6.39 -3.39 11.67
CA ILE A 109 5.64 -4.09 12.72
C ILE A 109 6.61 -4.92 13.58
N PRO A 110 6.77 -4.67 14.88
CA PRO A 110 7.64 -5.48 15.76
C PRO A 110 7.29 -6.97 15.70
N GLY A 111 8.27 -7.82 15.42
CA GLY A 111 8.07 -9.25 15.12
C GLY A 111 7.56 -10.08 16.29
N GLU A 112 8.07 -9.84 17.50
CA GLU A 112 7.74 -10.64 18.69
C GLU A 112 6.31 -10.40 19.19
N GLU A 113 5.84 -9.14 19.17
CA GLU A 113 4.53 -8.77 19.71
C GLU A 113 3.36 -8.99 18.74
N ASN A 114 3.64 -9.14 17.44
CA ASN A 114 2.63 -9.11 16.39
C ASN A 114 2.64 -10.34 15.48
N LYS A 115 3.15 -11.47 15.97
CA LYS A 115 3.24 -12.73 15.20
C LYS A 115 1.90 -13.15 14.59
N THR A 116 0.81 -13.06 15.35
CA THR A 116 -0.55 -13.39 14.88
C THR A 116 -1.01 -12.44 13.78
N LEU A 117 -0.76 -11.13 13.91
CA LEU A 117 -1.09 -10.14 12.89
C LEU A 117 -0.29 -10.39 11.61
N ARG A 118 1.02 -10.66 11.72
CA ARG A 118 1.87 -10.99 10.55
C ARG A 118 1.34 -12.22 9.80
N GLN A 119 1.00 -13.29 10.51
CA GLN A 119 0.40 -14.49 9.92
C GLN A 119 -0.98 -14.24 9.31
N HIS A 120 -1.76 -13.33 9.89
CA HIS A 120 -3.07 -12.94 9.35
C HIS A 120 -2.91 -12.15 8.06
N ILE A 121 -2.07 -11.11 8.06
CA ILE A 121 -1.74 -10.30 6.88
C ILE A 121 -1.23 -11.19 5.75
N HIS A 122 -0.32 -12.12 6.04
CA HIS A 122 0.18 -13.06 5.03
C HIS A 122 -0.96 -13.87 4.38
N ARG A 123 -1.96 -14.31 5.16
CA ARG A 123 -3.13 -15.02 4.61
C ARG A 123 -4.03 -14.13 3.76
N LEU A 124 -4.16 -12.85 4.09
CA LEU A 124 -4.92 -11.89 3.27
C LEU A 124 -4.23 -11.61 1.95
N VAL A 125 -2.90 -11.48 1.96
CA VAL A 125 -2.08 -11.24 0.78
C VAL A 125 -2.22 -12.36 -0.24
N GLU A 126 -2.17 -13.61 0.20
CA GLU A 126 -2.33 -14.77 -0.70
C GLU A 126 -3.68 -14.79 -1.43
N ARG A 127 -4.67 -14.00 -0.99
CA ARG A 127 -5.98 -13.88 -1.64
C ARG A 127 -6.06 -12.69 -2.61
N ILE A 128 -5.12 -11.75 -2.57
CA ILE A 128 -5.06 -10.59 -3.47
C ILE A 128 -3.90 -10.68 -4.48
N LYS A 129 -3.01 -11.67 -4.33
CA LYS A 129 -1.98 -11.95 -5.34
C LYS A 129 -2.66 -12.26 -6.68
N PRO A 130 -2.22 -11.62 -7.78
CA PRO A 130 -2.74 -11.87 -9.13
C PRO A 130 -2.43 -13.27 -9.64
#